data_AF-A0A9J6RMI9-F1
#
_entry.id   AF-A0A9J6RMI9-F1
#
_cell.length_a   1.000
_cell.length_b   1.000
_cell.length_c   1.000
_cell.angle_alpha   90.00
_cell.angle_beta   90.00
_cell.angle_gamma   90.00
#
_symmetry.space_group_name_H-M   'P 1'
#
loop_
_entity.id
_entity.type
_entity.pdbx_description
1 polymer ?
#
loop_
_entity_poly.entity_id
_entity_poly.type
_entity_poly.pdbx_seq_one_letter_code
_entity_poly.pdbx_strand_id
1 'polypeptide(L)'
;MAEYVQQGLLAADLLCPHCQHKGLVNANLWQCKSCQKQYDFSIYCELCGDAVQRLTGCGSSEHYYCRTCKTPVSRKAVLYTMTEANNLS
;
A
#
# COMPACT_ATOMS: atom_id res chain seq x y z
N MET A 1 5.91 16.46 4.14
CA MET A 1 4.93 15.36 4.27
C MET A 1 5.75 14.09 4.45
N ALA A 2 5.48 13.29 5.48
CA ALA A 2 6.23 12.07 5.70
C ALA A 2 5.62 10.95 4.85
N GLU A 3 6.46 10.33 4.03
CA GLU A 3 6.13 9.16 3.23
C GLU A 3 6.80 7.94 3.85
N TYR A 4 6.02 6.90 4.10
CA TYR A 4 6.49 5.66 4.72
C TYR A 4 6.33 4.52 3.72
N VAL A 5 7.46 3.94 3.30
CA VAL A 5 7.49 2.87 2.30
C VAL A 5 7.78 1.53 2.99
N GLN A 6 6.97 0.52 2.68
CA GLN A 6 7.15 -0.86 3.14
C GLN A 6 7.11 -1.83 1.95
N GLN A 7 7.99 -2.82 1.95
CA GLN A 7 8.14 -3.82 0.90
C GLN A 7 8.33 -5.21 1.52
N GLY A 8 8.16 -6.29 0.74
CA GLY A 8 8.31 -7.66 1.22
C GLY A 8 7.17 -8.17 2.12
N LEU A 9 6.22 -7.31 2.47
CA LEU A 9 5.05 -7.61 3.30
C LEU A 9 3.81 -7.81 2.43
N LEU A 10 2.76 -8.37 3.02
CA LEU A 10 1.42 -8.30 2.44
C LEU A 10 0.73 -7.04 2.95
N ALA A 11 -0.25 -6.52 2.20
CA ALA A 11 -1.08 -5.39 2.64
C ALA A 11 -1.67 -5.56 4.06
N ALA A 12 -2.02 -6.79 4.45
CA ALA A 12 -2.54 -7.13 5.79
C ALA A 12 -1.48 -7.15 6.90
N ASP A 13 -0.18 -7.19 6.55
CA ASP A 13 0.94 -7.25 7.48
C ASP A 13 1.69 -5.93 7.62
N LEU A 14 1.24 -4.88 6.91
CA LEU A 14 1.79 -3.54 7.02
C LEU A 14 1.68 -3.01 8.45
N LEU A 15 2.73 -2.31 8.88
CA LEU A 15 2.87 -1.82 10.26
C LEU A 15 2.76 -0.30 10.30
N CYS A 16 2.06 0.21 11.31
CA CYS A 16 1.96 1.65 11.53
C CYS A 16 3.36 2.25 11.79
N PRO A 17 3.77 3.32 11.09
CA PRO A 17 5.06 3.97 11.36
C PRO A 17 5.12 4.60 12.76
N HIS A 18 3.97 4.93 13.36
CA HIS A 18 3.90 5.58 14.67
C HIS A 18 3.92 4.61 15.86
N CYS A 19 3.25 3.45 15.74
CA CYS A 19 3.07 2.52 16.88
C CYS A 19 3.42 1.07 16.56
N GLN A 20 3.90 0.78 15.35
CA GLN A 20 4.32 -0.55 14.89
C GLN A 20 3.25 -1.66 14.97
N HIS A 21 1.98 -1.29 15.14
CA HIS A 21 0.86 -2.24 15.10
C HIS A 21 0.28 -2.37 13.68
N LYS A 22 -0.29 -3.55 13.40
CA LYS A 22 -0.99 -3.81 12.14
C LYS A 22 -2.24 -2.94 11.97
N GLY A 23 -2.56 -2.66 10.71
CA GLY A 23 -3.74 -1.87 10.33
C GLY A 23 -4.67 -2.63 9.38
N LEU A 24 -5.55 -1.85 8.74
CA LEU A 24 -6.41 -2.31 7.67
C LEU A 24 -6.19 -1.44 6.44
N VAL A 25 -6.10 -2.10 5.29
CA VAL A 25 -6.17 -1.44 3.99
C VAL A 25 -7.61 -1.45 3.51
N ASN A 26 -8.12 -0.27 3.14
CA ASN A 26 -9.41 -0.11 2.50
C ASN A 26 -9.23 0.77 1.25
N ALA A 27 -9.23 0.13 0.07
CA ALA A 27 -8.92 0.77 -1.21
C ALA A 27 -7.60 1.59 -1.19
N ASN A 28 -7.70 2.91 -1.06
CA ASN A 28 -6.61 3.88 -1.04
C ASN A 28 -6.37 4.49 0.35
N LEU A 29 -6.92 3.88 1.40
CA LEU A 29 -6.73 4.31 2.78
C LEU A 29 -6.12 3.18 3.59
N TRP A 30 -5.12 3.50 4.40
CA TRP A 30 -4.60 2.61 5.43
C TRP A 30 -4.92 3.20 6.81
N GLN A 31 -5.55 2.40 7.68
CA GLN A 31 -5.90 2.83 9.03
C GLN A 31 -5.27 1.91 10.08
N CYS A 32 -4.58 2.49 11.05
CA CYS A 32 -4.07 1.73 12.19
C CYS A 32 -5.21 1.34 13.12
N LYS A 33 -5.31 0.06 13.51
CA LYS A 33 -6.29 -0.39 14.50
C LYS A 33 -5.98 0.08 15.93
N SER A 34 -4.70 0.34 16.24
CA SER A 34 -4.23 0.68 17.57
C SER A 34 -4.33 2.19 17.84
N CYS A 35 -3.67 3.02 17.04
CA CYS A 35 -3.66 4.47 17.24
C CYS A 35 -4.69 5.24 16.42
N GLN A 36 -5.51 4.54 15.61
CA GLN A 36 -6.58 5.11 14.78
C GLN A 36 -6.12 6.14 13.71
N LYS A 37 -4.81 6.37 13.56
CA LYS A 37 -4.24 7.22 12.50
C LYS A 37 -4.58 6.65 11.12
N GLN A 38 -4.87 7.56 10.20
CA GLN A 38 -5.17 7.28 8.80
C GLN A 38 -4.05 7.82 7.91
N TYR A 39 -3.76 7.06 6.87
CA TYR A 39 -2.74 7.36 5.86
C TYR A 39 -3.36 7.14 4.49
N ASP A 40 -3.05 8.03 3.55
CA ASP A 40 -3.26 7.74 2.15
C ASP A 40 -2.39 6.54 1.75
N PHE A 41 -2.96 5.63 0.98
CA PHE A 41 -2.36 4.35 0.65
C PHE A 41 -2.24 4.19 -0.86
N SER A 42 -1.00 4.09 -1.30
CA SER A 42 -0.63 3.93 -2.71
C SER A 42 0.32 2.76 -2.89
N ILE A 43 0.29 2.16 -4.07
CA ILE A 43 1.06 0.95 -4.40
C ILE A 43 1.87 1.23 -5.66
N TYR A 44 3.17 1.05 -5.58
CA TYR A 44 4.11 1.33 -6.66
C TYR A 44 4.91 0.09 -7.06
N CYS A 45 5.42 0.10 -8.29
CA CYS A 45 6.28 -0.93 -8.83
C CYS A 45 7.69 -0.76 -8.26
N GLU A 46 8.29 -1.82 -7.71
CA GLU A 46 9.68 -1.76 -7.23
C GLU A 46 10.71 -1.48 -8.34
N LEU A 47 10.39 -1.83 -9.59
CA LEU A 47 11.33 -1.74 -10.71
C LEU A 47 11.40 -0.32 -11.31
N CYS A 48 10.27 0.38 -11.39
CA CYS A 48 10.21 1.68 -12.06
C CYS A 48 9.63 2.81 -11.19
N GLY A 49 9.09 2.50 -10.00
CA GLY A 49 8.47 3.49 -9.12
C GLY A 49 7.11 4.00 -9.57
N ASP A 50 6.57 3.56 -10.71
CA ASP A 50 5.22 3.93 -11.16
C ASP A 50 4.11 3.24 -10.37
N ALA A 51 2.95 3.90 -10.30
CA ALA A 51 1.76 3.32 -9.69
C ALA A 51 1.34 2.03 -10.41
N VAL A 52 1.11 0.96 -9.65
CA VAL A 52 0.62 -0.29 -10.21
C VAL A 52 -0.90 -0.32 -10.24
N GLN A 53 -1.44 -0.96 -11.28
CA GLN A 53 -2.86 -1.23 -11.32
C GLN A 53 -3.17 -2.43 -10.42
N ARG A 54 -4.03 -2.21 -9.43
CA ARG A 54 -4.63 -3.28 -8.62
C ARG A 54 -5.74 -3.95 -9.44
N LEU A 55 -5.58 -5.24 -9.69
CA LEU A 55 -6.55 -6.08 -10.38
C LEU A 55 -7.21 -7.01 -9.37
N THR A 56 -8.50 -6.77 -9.11
CA THR A 56 -9.35 -7.64 -8.29
C THR A 56 -10.24 -8.46 -9.23
N GLY A 57 -10.03 -9.76 -9.30
CA GLY A 57 -10.94 -10.69 -9.97
C GLY A 57 -11.98 -11.23 -8.99
N CYS A 58 -13.22 -11.47 -9.43
CA CYS A 58 -14.23 -12.16 -8.63
C CYS A 58 -13.68 -13.51 -8.12
N GLY A 59 -13.36 -13.58 -6.83
CA GLY A 59 -12.88 -14.80 -6.15
C GLY A 59 -11.39 -15.13 -6.26
N SER A 60 -10.57 -14.27 -6.89
CA SER A 60 -9.12 -14.50 -7.00
C SER A 60 -8.29 -13.61 -6.07
N SER A 61 -7.12 -14.10 -5.69
CA SER A 61 -6.08 -13.33 -5.00
C SER A 61 -5.86 -11.99 -5.69
N GLU A 62 -5.59 -10.92 -4.95
CA GLU A 62 -5.24 -9.63 -5.56
C GLU A 62 -3.96 -9.75 -6.40
N HIS A 63 -4.02 -9.24 -7.63
CA HIS A 63 -2.87 -9.16 -8.52
C HIS A 63 -2.53 -7.70 -8.81
N TYR A 64 -1.24 -7.41 -8.98
CA TYR A 64 -0.78 -6.10 -9.40
C TYR A 64 -0.17 -6.19 -10.79
N TYR A 65 -0.44 -5.18 -11.62
CA TYR A 65 0.14 -5.08 -12.95
C TYR A 65 0.78 -3.70 -13.12
N CYS A 66 2.07 -3.68 -13.45
CA CYS A 66 2.75 -2.43 -13.79
C CYS A 66 2.54 -2.15 -15.28
N ARG A 67 1.89 -1.02 -15.59
CA ARG A 67 1.66 -0.60 -16.99
C ARG A 67 2.94 -0.12 -17.67
N THR A 68 3.87 0.48 -16.92
CA THR A 68 5.15 0.96 -17.44
C THR A 68 6.07 -0.20 -17.83
N CYS A 69 6.27 -1.15 -16.92
CA CYS A 69 7.06 -2.36 -17.18
C CYS A 69 6.30 -3.43 -18.00
N LYS A 70 5.00 -3.26 -18.21
CA LYS A 70 4.09 -4.19 -18.90
C LYS A 70 4.15 -5.63 -18.35
N THR A 71 4.33 -5.76 -17.04
CA THR A 71 4.50 -7.06 -16.37
C THR A 71 3.62 -7.16 -15.12
N PRO A 72 3.12 -8.37 -14.78
CA PRO A 72 2.59 -8.61 -13.45
C PRO A 72 3.66 -8.38 -12.38
N VAL A 73 3.25 -7.79 -11.26
CA VAL A 73 4.09 -7.58 -10.08
C VAL A 73 3.49 -8.37 -8.93
N SER A 74 4.34 -9.13 -8.22
CA SER A 74 3.89 -9.92 -7.09
C SER A 74 3.48 -9.01 -5.92
N ARG A 75 2.49 -9.43 -5.14
CA ARG A 75 2.02 -8.69 -3.94
C ARG A 75 3.07 -8.46 -2.85
N LYS A 76 4.16 -9.23 -2.81
CA LYS A 76 5.29 -9.02 -1.90
C LYS A 76 6.41 -8.15 -2.51
N ALA A 77 6.35 -7.95 -3.82
CA ALA A 77 7.32 -7.24 -4.65
C ALA A 77 6.91 -5.78 -4.91
N VAL A 78 5.67 -5.40 -4.58
CA VAL A 78 5.24 -4.01 -4.68
C VAL A 78 5.76 -3.16 -3.51
N LEU A 79 5.91 -1.87 -3.75
CA LEU A 79 6.19 -0.87 -2.74
C LEU A 79 4.87 -0.32 -2.21
N TYR A 80 4.56 -0.63 -0.97
CA TYR A 80 3.41 -0.07 -0.26
C TYR A 80 3.81 1.26 0.36
N THR A 81 3.13 2.32 -0.03
CA THR A 81 3.44 3.68 0.39
C THR A 81 2.27 4.23 1.20
N MET A 82 2.60 4.71 2.40
CA MET A 82 1.68 5.33 3.32
C MET A 82 2.09 6.79 3.51
N THR A 83 1.19 7.72 3.20
CA THR A 83 1.44 9.15 3.38
C THR A 83 0.45 9.69 4.40
N GLU A 84 0.91 10.45 5.40
CA GLU A 84 0.00 11.03 6.38
C GLU A 84 -1.04 11.90 5.66
N ALA A 85 -2.32 11.54 5.83
CA ALA A 85 -3.44 12.30 5.29
C ALA A 85 -3.45 13.64 6.02
N ASN A 86 -2.91 14.67 5.37
CA ASN A 86 -2.83 15.99 5.95
C ASN A 86 -4.25 16.56 5.98
N ASN A 87 -4.91 16.49 7.14
CA ASN A 87 -6.02 17.39 7.43
C ASN A 87 -5.42 18.80 7.47
N LEU A 88 -5.33 19.47 6.31
CA LEU A 88 -5.26 20.92 6.28
C LEU A 88 -6.57 21.42 6.89
N SER A 89 -6.54 21.62 8.21
CA SER A 89 -7.39 22.56 8.94
C SER A 89 -7.05 23.99 8.53
#